data_AF-A0A2P7SPV5-F1
#
_entry.id   AF-A0A2P7SPV5-F1
#
_cell.length_a   1.000
_cell.length_b   1.000
_cell.length_c   1.000
_cell.angle_alpha   90.00
_cell.angle_beta   90.00
_cell.angle_gamma   90.00
#
_symmetry.space_group_name_H-M   'P 1'
#
loop_
_entity.id
_entity.type
_entity.pdbx_description
1 polymer ?
#
loop_
_entity_poly.entity_id
_entity_poly.type
_entity_poly.pdbx_seq_one_letter_code
_entity_poly.pdbx_strand_id
1 'polypeptide(L)'
;MRPKRMTSSPRSAPRGLRGRPMHVAVITPPEPVITLAEAKMHLRVDHTDDDALIARLVAAATQHVSPPTGWLGRSLGVQTLELSMVSFHEQCRGNLIALPFRPIVEVTSVKYLDQDGAETTLATDKWRIVDDYMVAPVYNGSWPVARRDHGSVRIRYVAGYPDTDGEPPVRTVPEKAIVAILLYVGAWYENREEMVAGVAVNALPPVASAEALLSTLRIWSL
;
A
#
# COMPACT_ATOMS: atom_id res chain seq x y z
N MET A 1 20.54 51.59 32.82
CA MET A 1 21.36 50.72 31.96
C MET A 1 20.70 49.35 31.88
N ARG A 2 20.47 48.83 30.67
CA ARG A 2 19.62 47.66 30.37
C ARG A 2 20.26 46.33 30.83
N PRO A 3 19.49 45.33 31.29
CA PRO A 3 20.01 43.99 31.52
C PRO A 3 20.21 43.23 30.20
N LYS A 4 21.33 42.50 30.12
CA LYS A 4 21.77 41.65 28.99
C LYS A 4 20.76 40.51 28.77
N ARG A 5 20.13 40.45 27.59
CA ARG A 5 19.38 39.26 27.12
C ARG A 5 20.37 38.12 26.87
N MET A 6 20.30 37.05 27.66
CA MET A 6 20.87 35.75 27.29
C MET A 6 19.99 35.14 26.20
N THR A 7 20.49 35.11 24.97
CA THR A 7 19.88 34.37 23.86
C THR A 7 20.17 32.89 24.06
N SER A 8 19.19 32.12 24.50
CA SER A 8 19.23 30.66 24.44
C SER A 8 19.20 30.23 22.98
N SER A 9 20.28 29.58 22.53
CA SER A 9 20.35 28.96 21.21
C SER A 9 19.32 27.82 21.13
N PRO A 10 18.44 27.76 20.12
CA PRO A 10 17.49 26.68 20.00
C PRO A 10 18.25 25.38 19.72
N ARG A 11 18.13 24.46 20.68
CA ARG A 11 18.62 23.07 20.63
C ARG A 11 18.13 22.46 19.30
N SER A 12 19.05 22.16 18.39
CA SER A 12 18.78 21.46 17.13
C SER A 12 17.98 20.19 17.43
N ALA A 13 16.73 20.13 16.99
CA ALA A 13 15.96 18.90 16.99
C ALA A 13 16.74 17.81 16.23
N PRO A 14 16.71 16.54 16.68
CA PRO A 14 17.33 15.46 15.93
C PRO A 14 16.62 15.39 14.57
N ARG A 15 17.41 15.56 13.51
CA ARG A 15 16.98 15.45 12.11
C ARG A 15 16.59 14.00 11.89
N GLY A 16 15.33 13.65 12.22
CA GLY A 16 14.79 12.33 11.97
C GLY A 16 15.02 12.00 10.50
N LEU A 17 15.64 10.85 10.23
CA LEU A 17 15.75 10.31 8.87
C LEU A 17 14.34 10.05 8.36
N ARG A 18 13.68 11.08 7.81
CA ARG A 18 12.59 10.88 6.87
C ARG A 18 13.25 10.24 5.66
N GLY A 19 13.18 8.91 5.57
CA GLY A 19 13.60 8.18 4.39
C GLY A 19 12.99 8.86 3.16
N ARG A 20 13.79 9.01 2.09
CA ARG A 20 13.29 9.55 0.83
C ARG A 20 12.05 8.74 0.43
N PRO A 21 10.98 9.37 -0.09
CA PRO A 21 9.74 8.67 -0.40
C PRO A 21 10.04 7.49 -1.34
N MET A 22 9.63 6.29 -0.92
CA MET A 22 9.70 5.10 -1.75
C MET A 22 8.81 5.32 -2.98
N HIS A 23 9.37 5.15 -4.18
CA HIS A 23 8.59 5.22 -5.41
C HIS A 23 8.13 3.82 -5.76
N VAL A 24 6.84 3.56 -5.59
CA VAL A 24 6.21 2.27 -5.92
C VAL A 24 5.18 2.51 -7.01
N ALA A 25 5.30 1.79 -8.11
CA ALA A 25 4.33 1.81 -9.19
C ALA A 25 3.49 0.53 -9.20
N VAL A 26 2.22 0.65 -9.56
CA VAL A 26 1.38 -0.50 -9.89
C VAL A 26 1.65 -0.88 -11.34
N ILE A 27 2.12 -2.10 -11.56
CA ILE A 27 2.40 -2.66 -12.89
C ILE A 27 1.16 -3.37 -13.42
N THR A 28 0.53 -4.19 -12.57
CA THR A 28 -0.72 -4.88 -12.88
C THR A 28 -1.70 -4.59 -11.74
N PRO A 29 -2.80 -3.87 -11.99
CA PRO A 29 -3.78 -3.56 -10.96
C PRO A 29 -4.51 -4.83 -10.51
N PRO A 30 -5.07 -4.84 -9.29
CA PRO A 30 -5.84 -5.98 -8.81
C PRO A 30 -7.21 -6.06 -9.46
N GLU A 31 -7.78 -7.26 -9.49
CA GLU A 31 -9.21 -7.42 -9.69
C GLU A 31 -10.00 -6.81 -8.51
N PRO A 32 -11.28 -6.43 -8.71
CA PRO A 32 -12.09 -5.86 -7.64
C PRO A 32 -12.19 -6.81 -6.43
N VAL A 33 -11.78 -6.32 -5.26
CA VAL A 33 -11.88 -7.07 -3.99
C VAL A 33 -13.31 -7.24 -3.50
N ILE A 34 -14.28 -6.56 -4.13
CA ILE A 34 -15.72 -6.68 -3.89
C ILE A 34 -16.37 -6.79 -5.25
N THR A 35 -17.20 -7.81 -5.42
CA THR A 35 -17.97 -8.01 -6.65
C THR A 35 -19.12 -7.02 -6.74
N LEU A 36 -19.59 -6.77 -7.95
CA LEU A 36 -20.76 -5.94 -8.18
C LEU A 36 -22.00 -6.49 -7.44
N ALA A 37 -22.18 -7.80 -7.41
CA ALA A 37 -23.30 -8.44 -6.73
C ALA A 37 -23.26 -8.21 -5.20
N GLU A 38 -22.10 -8.33 -4.57
CA GLU A 38 -21.91 -8.02 -3.15
C GLU A 38 -22.23 -6.55 -2.85
N ALA A 39 -21.74 -5.63 -3.68
CA ALA A 39 -22.01 -4.21 -3.53
C ALA A 39 -23.50 -3.89 -3.69
N LYS A 40 -24.17 -4.45 -4.71
CA LYS A 40 -25.61 -4.30 -4.92
C LYS A 40 -26.43 -4.86 -3.78
N MET A 41 -26.04 -6.00 -3.23
CA MET A 41 -26.67 -6.59 -2.05
C MET A 41 -26.56 -5.64 -0.84
N HIS A 42 -25.39 -5.04 -0.62
CA HIS A 42 -25.19 -4.06 0.46
C HIS A 42 -26.06 -2.80 0.26
N LEU A 43 -26.15 -2.31 -0.97
CA LEU A 43 -26.92 -1.13 -1.36
C LEU A 43 -28.43 -1.39 -1.52
N ARG A 44 -28.86 -2.66 -1.50
CA ARG A 44 -30.24 -3.10 -1.79
C ARG A 44 -30.72 -2.68 -3.19
N VAL A 45 -29.84 -2.78 -4.18
CA VAL A 45 -30.11 -2.46 -5.59
C VAL A 45 -30.36 -3.74 -6.39
N ASP A 46 -31.51 -3.86 -7.03
CA ASP A 46 -31.93 -5.03 -7.81
C ASP A 46 -31.95 -4.81 -9.34
N HIS A 47 -31.83 -3.56 -9.80
CA HIS A 47 -31.76 -3.18 -11.21
C HIS A 47 -30.32 -3.03 -11.71
N THR A 48 -30.13 -2.88 -13.04
CA THR A 48 -28.80 -2.81 -13.68
C THR A 48 -28.36 -1.40 -14.07
N ASP A 49 -29.25 -0.41 -14.02
CA ASP A 49 -28.94 0.96 -14.48
C ASP A 49 -27.76 1.60 -13.71
N ASP A 50 -27.57 1.21 -12.45
CA ASP A 50 -26.51 1.74 -11.58
C ASP A 50 -25.25 0.86 -11.56
N ASP A 51 -25.20 -0.23 -12.32
CA ASP A 51 -24.08 -1.19 -12.30
C ASP A 51 -22.73 -0.51 -12.57
N ALA A 52 -22.69 0.38 -13.57
CA ALA A 52 -21.48 1.12 -13.92
C ALA A 52 -21.09 2.14 -12.83
N LEU A 53 -22.07 2.73 -12.14
CA LEU A 53 -21.82 3.66 -11.03
C LEU A 53 -21.26 2.90 -9.82
N ILE A 54 -21.93 1.81 -9.42
CA ILE A 54 -21.55 1.01 -8.25
C ILE A 54 -20.15 0.43 -8.45
N ALA A 55 -19.82 -0.07 -9.64
CA ALA A 55 -18.47 -0.56 -9.95
C ALA A 55 -17.40 0.53 -9.79
N ARG A 56 -17.68 1.79 -10.19
CA ARG A 56 -16.76 2.91 -10.00
C ARG A 56 -16.60 3.29 -8.52
N LEU A 57 -17.69 3.25 -7.74
CA LEU A 57 -17.63 3.52 -6.30
C LEU A 57 -16.81 2.46 -5.58
N VAL A 58 -16.97 1.19 -5.91
CA VAL A 58 -16.15 0.09 -5.36
C VAL A 58 -14.66 0.31 -5.68
N ALA A 59 -14.33 0.66 -6.93
CA ALA A 59 -12.95 0.94 -7.33
C ALA A 59 -12.37 2.14 -6.55
N ALA A 60 -13.11 3.24 -6.47
CA ALA A 60 -12.69 4.44 -5.73
C ALA A 60 -12.51 4.16 -4.23
N ALA A 61 -13.41 3.39 -3.63
CA ALA A 61 -13.36 3.09 -2.19
C ALA A 61 -12.18 2.15 -1.89
N THR A 62 -11.91 1.21 -2.78
CA THR A 62 -10.73 0.35 -2.71
C THR A 62 -9.44 1.17 -2.83
N GLN A 63 -9.34 2.11 -3.77
CA GLN A 63 -8.16 3.00 -3.95
C GLN A 63 -7.96 3.99 -2.80
N HIS A 64 -9.05 4.39 -2.12
CA HIS A 64 -8.99 5.24 -0.95
C HIS A 64 -8.32 4.53 0.24
N VAL A 65 -8.52 3.22 0.35
CA VAL A 65 -7.99 2.40 1.45
C VAL A 65 -6.66 1.74 1.08
N SER A 66 -6.56 1.17 -0.11
CA SER A 66 -5.47 0.32 -0.58
C SER A 66 -4.45 1.08 -1.47
N PRO A 67 -3.19 0.62 -1.58
CA PRO A 67 -2.15 1.18 -2.42
C PRO A 67 -2.55 1.37 -3.89
N PRO A 68 -1.87 2.27 -4.62
CA PRO A 68 -0.68 3.04 -4.22
C PRO A 68 -1.00 4.33 -3.46
N THR A 69 -2.26 4.77 -3.44
CA THR A 69 -2.71 6.05 -2.86
C THR A 69 -3.35 5.90 -1.48
N GLY A 70 -3.82 4.70 -1.13
CA GLY A 70 -4.52 4.46 0.11
C GLY A 70 -3.63 4.47 1.35
N TRP A 71 -4.26 4.78 2.48
CA TRP A 71 -3.56 5.01 3.75
C TRP A 71 -3.32 3.75 4.60
N LEU A 72 -3.91 2.61 4.22
CA LEU A 72 -3.82 1.36 4.99
C LEU A 72 -2.40 0.79 5.01
N GLY A 73 -1.64 1.02 3.93
CA GLY A 73 -0.30 0.45 3.74
C GLY A 73 -0.30 -1.04 3.42
N ARG A 74 -1.44 -1.59 2.96
CA ARG A 74 -1.59 -3.00 2.57
C ARG A 74 -2.31 -3.15 1.24
N SER A 75 -1.76 -3.97 0.34
CA SER A 75 -2.47 -4.41 -0.85
C SER A 75 -3.62 -5.33 -0.42
N LEU A 76 -4.87 -4.96 -0.72
CA LEU A 76 -6.03 -5.79 -0.44
C LEU A 76 -6.20 -6.82 -1.56
N GLY A 77 -6.38 -6.33 -2.80
CA GLY A 77 -6.38 -7.18 -3.98
C GLY A 77 -4.97 -7.56 -4.42
N VAL A 78 -4.84 -8.75 -5.01
CA VAL A 78 -3.59 -9.26 -5.58
C VAL A 78 -3.19 -8.40 -6.78
N GLN A 79 -2.03 -7.76 -6.69
CA GLN A 79 -1.51 -6.85 -7.69
C GLN A 79 0.00 -6.98 -7.82
N THR A 80 0.52 -6.62 -9.00
CA THR A 80 1.97 -6.56 -9.23
C THR A 80 2.46 -5.15 -9.03
N LEU A 81 3.45 -4.99 -8.15
CA LEU A 81 4.06 -3.73 -7.77
C LEU A 81 5.53 -3.71 -8.16
N GLU A 82 6.06 -2.51 -8.40
CA GLU A 82 7.48 -2.28 -8.64
C GLU A 82 8.03 -1.19 -7.73
N LEU A 83 8.92 -1.57 -6.84
CA LEU A 83 9.69 -0.65 -6.00
C LEU A 83 10.91 -0.16 -6.78
N SER A 84 10.99 1.15 -7.00
CA SER A 84 12.11 1.83 -7.66
C SER A 84 12.98 2.59 -6.65
N MET A 85 14.29 2.38 -6.71
CA MET A 85 15.28 2.99 -5.82
C MET A 85 16.50 3.46 -6.62
N VAL A 86 17.28 4.37 -6.02
CA VAL A 86 18.52 4.89 -6.61
C VAL A 86 19.68 3.90 -6.48
N SER A 87 19.70 3.10 -5.41
CA SER A 87 20.67 2.03 -5.22
C SER A 87 20.17 1.02 -4.19
N PHE A 88 20.77 -0.17 -4.15
CA PHE A 88 20.44 -1.16 -3.12
C PHE A 88 20.63 -0.62 -1.70
N HIS A 89 21.58 0.30 -1.49
CA HIS A 89 21.93 0.82 -0.17
C HIS A 89 21.10 2.04 0.28
N GLU A 90 20.22 2.57 -0.58
CA GLU A 90 19.46 3.80 -0.26
C GLU A 90 18.54 3.63 0.95
N GLN A 91 18.01 2.42 1.14
CA GLN A 91 17.06 2.10 2.22
C GLN A 91 17.43 0.83 2.99
N CYS A 92 18.66 0.34 2.82
CA CYS A 92 19.12 -0.85 3.51
C CYS A 92 19.32 -0.60 5.01
N ARG A 93 18.55 -1.28 5.86
CA ARG A 93 18.94 -1.49 7.27
C ARG A 93 19.73 -2.78 7.35
N GLY A 94 21.06 -2.70 7.29
CA GLY A 94 21.91 -3.90 7.35
C GLY A 94 21.68 -4.88 6.18
N ASN A 95 21.66 -4.37 4.96
CA ASN A 95 21.39 -5.08 3.69
C ASN A 95 19.96 -5.57 3.47
N LEU A 96 19.01 -5.22 4.34
CA LEU A 96 17.60 -5.55 4.20
C LEU A 96 16.84 -4.42 3.49
N ILE A 97 16.13 -4.75 2.41
CA ILE A 97 15.23 -3.85 1.68
C ILE A 97 13.79 -4.25 1.99
N ALA A 98 13.04 -3.39 2.68
CA ALA A 98 11.65 -3.66 3.00
C ALA A 98 10.74 -3.38 1.79
N LEU A 99 9.94 -4.37 1.40
CA LEU A 99 8.92 -4.22 0.38
C LEU A 99 7.65 -3.62 1.00
N PRO A 100 7.18 -2.47 0.50
CA PRO A 100 5.95 -1.88 0.98
C PRO A 100 4.72 -2.68 0.53
N PHE A 101 3.60 -2.42 1.20
CA PHE A 101 2.27 -2.92 0.79
C PHE A 101 2.04 -4.42 0.99
N ARG A 102 2.46 -4.94 2.14
CA ARG A 102 2.20 -6.32 2.60
C ARG A 102 0.70 -6.67 2.57
N PRO A 103 0.32 -7.95 2.47
CA PRO A 103 1.17 -9.15 2.41
C PRO A 103 1.87 -9.30 1.05
N ILE A 104 3.13 -9.76 1.07
CA ILE A 104 3.88 -10.07 -0.15
C ILE A 104 3.62 -11.55 -0.46
N VAL A 105 3.18 -11.83 -1.68
CA VAL A 105 2.94 -13.19 -2.18
C VAL A 105 4.26 -13.77 -2.70
N GLU A 106 4.93 -13.03 -3.58
CA GLU A 106 6.21 -13.44 -4.15
C GLU A 106 7.00 -12.25 -4.68
N VAL A 107 8.31 -12.42 -4.82
CA VAL A 107 9.19 -11.48 -5.53
C VAL A 107 9.52 -12.08 -6.88
N THR A 108 9.09 -11.40 -7.94
CA THR A 108 9.22 -11.90 -9.33
C THR A 108 10.59 -11.60 -9.92
N SER A 109 11.17 -10.43 -9.62
CA SER A 109 12.49 -10.07 -10.14
C SER A 109 13.15 -8.94 -9.35
N VAL A 110 14.48 -8.98 -9.34
CA VAL A 110 15.35 -7.90 -8.87
C VAL A 110 16.22 -7.49 -10.05
N LYS A 111 16.04 -6.26 -10.54
CA LYS A 111 16.78 -5.71 -11.67
C LYS A 111 17.56 -4.49 -11.24
N TYR A 112 18.71 -4.26 -11.87
CA TYR A 112 19.48 -3.06 -11.66
C TYR A 112 20.22 -2.60 -12.91
N LEU A 113 20.56 -1.31 -12.97
CA LEU A 113 21.51 -0.77 -13.95
C LEU A 113 22.93 -0.90 -13.40
N ASP A 114 23.83 -1.50 -14.15
CA ASP A 114 25.26 -1.50 -13.81
C ASP A 114 25.90 -0.12 -14.02
N GLN A 115 27.21 0.01 -13.76
CA GLN A 115 27.93 1.29 -13.87
C GLN A 115 27.93 1.85 -15.30
N ASP A 116 27.83 0.99 -16.31
CA ASP A 116 27.78 1.37 -17.72
C ASP A 116 26.34 1.72 -18.17
N GLY A 117 25.35 1.49 -17.31
CA GLY A 117 23.94 1.77 -17.55
C GLY A 117 23.19 0.64 -18.23
N ALA A 118 23.77 -0.56 -18.33
CA ALA A 118 23.08 -1.73 -18.87
C ALA A 118 22.17 -2.37 -17.81
N GLU A 119 20.95 -2.74 -18.20
CA GLU A 119 20.03 -3.46 -17.31
C GLU A 119 20.50 -4.91 -17.11
N THR A 120 20.73 -5.26 -15.85
CA THR A 120 21.06 -6.61 -15.41
C THR A 120 19.94 -7.14 -14.51
N THR A 121 19.52 -8.39 -14.75
CA THR A 121 18.64 -9.12 -13.84
C THR A 121 19.48 -9.90 -12.85
N LEU A 122 19.29 -9.67 -11.55
CA LEU A 122 19.98 -10.40 -10.50
C LEU A 122 19.34 -11.78 -10.36
N ALA A 123 20.16 -12.82 -10.52
CA ALA A 123 19.71 -14.20 -10.42
C ALA A 123 19.08 -14.51 -9.05
N THR A 124 18.07 -15.38 -9.05
CA THR A 124 17.27 -15.73 -7.87
C THR A 124 18.08 -16.43 -6.78
N ASP A 125 19.23 -17.03 -7.11
CA ASP A 125 20.18 -17.63 -6.17
C ASP A 125 21.06 -16.59 -5.43
N LYS A 126 20.97 -15.29 -5.77
CA LYS A 126 21.76 -14.22 -5.16
C LYS A 126 21.04 -13.44 -4.07
N TRP A 127 19.73 -13.62 -3.94
CA TRP A 127 18.91 -12.94 -2.95
C TRP A 127 17.93 -13.92 -2.29
N ARG A 128 17.35 -13.49 -1.17
CA ARG A 128 16.39 -14.25 -0.39
C ARG A 128 15.34 -13.33 0.22
N ILE A 129 14.20 -13.92 0.56
CA ILE A 129 13.14 -13.24 1.31
C ILE A 129 13.42 -13.43 2.81
N VAL A 130 13.17 -12.38 3.59
CA VAL A 130 13.31 -12.34 5.06
C VAL A 130 12.03 -11.79 5.67
N ASP A 131 11.53 -12.46 6.70
CA ASP A 131 10.31 -12.12 7.44
C ASP A 131 9.06 -11.93 6.56
N ASP A 132 9.05 -12.49 5.34
CA ASP A 132 7.98 -12.41 4.33
C ASP A 132 7.71 -11.02 3.73
N TYR A 133 8.59 -10.04 3.97
CA TYR A 133 8.45 -8.71 3.36
C TYR A 133 9.74 -7.98 3.08
N MET A 134 10.90 -8.54 3.44
CA MET A 134 12.18 -7.93 3.11
C MET A 134 12.92 -8.78 2.10
N VAL A 135 13.68 -8.13 1.23
CA VAL A 135 14.65 -8.77 0.35
C VAL A 135 16.04 -8.48 0.87
N ALA A 136 16.88 -9.52 0.94
CA ALA A 136 18.28 -9.42 1.32
C ALA A 136 19.14 -10.23 0.35
N PRO A 137 20.45 -9.98 0.28
CA PRO A 137 21.38 -10.93 -0.32
C PRO A 137 21.31 -12.27 0.40
N VAL A 138 21.74 -13.34 -0.27
CA VAL A 138 22.00 -14.62 0.38
C VAL A 138 22.99 -14.47 1.54
N TYR A 139 23.00 -15.44 2.45
CA TYR A 139 23.94 -15.42 3.58
C TYR A 139 25.39 -15.30 3.09
N ASN A 140 26.17 -14.41 3.70
CA ASN A 140 27.52 -14.00 3.26
C ASN A 140 27.63 -13.41 1.84
N GLY A 141 26.50 -13.12 1.17
CA GLY A 141 26.46 -12.37 -0.07
C GLY A 141 26.40 -10.86 0.15
N SER A 142 26.57 -10.10 -0.93
CA SER A 142 26.42 -8.64 -0.96
C SER A 142 25.58 -8.22 -2.17
N TRP A 143 24.95 -7.06 -2.06
CA TRP A 143 24.28 -6.45 -3.21
C TRP A 143 25.30 -6.03 -4.27
N PRO A 144 25.00 -6.19 -5.57
CA PRO A 144 25.86 -5.67 -6.62
C PRO A 144 25.88 -4.14 -6.59
N VAL A 145 26.92 -3.55 -7.17
CA VAL A 145 27.07 -2.09 -7.23
C VAL A 145 26.28 -1.55 -8.41
N ALA A 146 25.02 -1.19 -8.17
CA ALA A 146 24.20 -0.49 -9.15
C ALA A 146 24.72 0.93 -9.40
N ARG A 147 24.54 1.43 -10.64
CA ARG A 147 24.68 2.86 -10.94
C ARG A 147 23.73 3.67 -10.04
N ARG A 148 24.21 4.82 -9.57
CA ARG A 148 23.42 5.71 -8.71
C ARG A 148 22.59 6.66 -9.56
N ASP A 149 21.40 6.23 -9.94
CA ASP A 149 20.42 7.05 -10.65
C ASP A 149 18.99 6.64 -10.30
N HIS A 150 18.02 7.52 -10.48
CA HIS A 150 16.62 7.22 -10.15
C HIS A 150 16.11 6.00 -10.91
N GLY A 151 15.50 5.05 -10.18
CA GLY A 151 15.01 3.80 -10.75
C GLY A 151 16.11 2.83 -11.17
N SER A 152 17.38 3.06 -10.80
CA SER A 152 18.47 2.13 -11.13
C SER A 152 18.35 0.78 -10.46
N VAL A 153 17.60 0.66 -9.37
CA VAL A 153 17.22 -0.63 -8.79
C VAL A 153 15.71 -0.75 -8.84
N ARG A 154 15.19 -1.83 -9.44
CA ARG A 154 13.78 -2.14 -9.56
C ARG A 154 13.51 -3.52 -9.00
N ILE A 155 12.64 -3.60 -8.00
CA ILE A 155 12.18 -4.88 -7.44
C ILE A 155 10.71 -5.04 -7.78
N ARG A 156 10.38 -6.06 -8.55
CA ARG A 156 9.00 -6.38 -8.92
C ARG A 156 8.49 -7.54 -8.08
N TYR A 157 7.32 -7.36 -7.48
CA TYR A 157 6.75 -8.32 -6.55
C TYR A 157 5.23 -8.33 -6.63
N VAL A 158 4.63 -9.44 -6.26
CA VAL A 158 3.18 -9.61 -6.14
C VAL A 158 2.80 -9.40 -4.68
N ALA A 159 1.80 -8.57 -4.44
CA ALA A 159 1.29 -8.29 -3.10
C ALA A 159 -0.24 -8.26 -3.10
N GLY A 160 -0.83 -8.69 -1.99
CA GLY A 160 -2.28 -8.81 -1.84
C GLY A 160 -2.68 -10.11 -1.16
N TYR A 161 -3.97 -10.25 -0.90
CA TYR A 161 -4.54 -11.43 -0.26
C TYR A 161 -5.07 -12.37 -1.37
N PRO A 162 -4.31 -13.41 -1.77
CA PRO A 162 -4.78 -14.35 -2.78
C PRO A 162 -5.90 -15.20 -2.23
N ASP A 163 -6.89 -15.48 -3.06
CA ASP A 163 -7.92 -16.46 -2.71
C ASP A 163 -7.28 -17.85 -2.53
N THR A 164 -7.86 -18.68 -1.66
CA THR A 164 -7.35 -20.04 -1.45
C THR A 164 -7.65 -20.94 -2.64
N ASP A 165 -6.72 -21.84 -2.96
CA ASP A 165 -6.95 -22.93 -3.91
C ASP A 165 -8.05 -23.87 -3.38
N GLY A 166 -9.25 -23.79 -3.94
CA GLY A 166 -10.44 -24.55 -3.54
C GLY A 166 -11.62 -24.28 -4.47
N GLU A 167 -12.62 -25.17 -4.48
CA GLU A 167 -13.84 -25.01 -5.29
C GLU A 167 -15.07 -25.00 -4.36
N PRO A 168 -15.74 -23.84 -4.16
CA PRO A 168 -15.37 -22.51 -4.66
C PRO A 168 -14.15 -21.91 -3.93
N PRO A 169 -13.43 -20.96 -4.56
CA PRO A 169 -12.31 -20.26 -3.92
C PRO A 169 -12.80 -19.46 -2.71
N VAL A 170 -11.96 -19.34 -1.69
CA VAL A 170 -12.26 -18.59 -0.47
C VAL A 170 -11.42 -17.32 -0.43
N ARG A 171 -12.10 -16.17 -0.34
CA ARG A 171 -11.46 -14.86 -0.18
C ARG A 171 -10.66 -14.82 1.12
N THR A 172 -9.40 -14.40 1.04
CA THR A 172 -8.53 -14.24 2.23
C THR A 172 -8.38 -12.78 2.68
N VAL A 173 -8.92 -11.83 1.91
CA VAL A 173 -8.99 -10.41 2.31
C VAL A 173 -9.72 -10.31 3.67
N PRO A 174 -9.18 -9.59 4.67
CA PRO A 174 -9.84 -9.48 5.96
C PRO A 174 -11.25 -8.89 5.85
N GLU A 175 -12.24 -9.56 6.43
CA GLU A 175 -13.66 -9.13 6.40
C GLU A 175 -13.88 -7.70 6.89
N LYS A 176 -13.08 -7.25 7.87
CA LYS A 176 -13.12 -5.86 8.35
C LYS A 176 -12.84 -4.85 7.24
N ALA A 177 -11.94 -5.17 6.30
CA ALA A 177 -11.64 -4.32 5.16
C ALA A 177 -12.79 -4.34 4.14
N ILE A 178 -13.41 -5.50 3.90
CA ILE A 178 -14.57 -5.62 3.02
C ILE A 178 -15.74 -4.77 3.53
N VAL A 179 -16.10 -4.92 4.81
CA VAL A 179 -17.17 -4.14 5.43
C VAL A 179 -16.85 -2.65 5.40
N ALA A 180 -15.61 -2.24 5.69
CA ALA A 180 -15.22 -0.83 5.63
C ALA A 180 -15.36 -0.24 4.22
N ILE A 181 -14.95 -0.97 3.18
CA ILE A 181 -15.12 -0.52 1.79
C ILE A 181 -16.60 -0.43 1.43
N LEU A 182 -17.43 -1.40 1.81
CA LEU A 182 -18.88 -1.35 1.60
C LEU A 182 -19.52 -0.14 2.28
N LEU A 183 -19.11 0.21 3.49
CA LEU A 183 -19.58 1.41 4.19
C LEU A 183 -19.23 2.70 3.42
N TYR A 184 -18.03 2.80 2.84
CA TYR A 184 -17.68 3.93 1.98
C TYR A 184 -18.54 3.96 0.71
N VAL A 185 -18.74 2.81 0.07
CA VAL A 185 -19.59 2.69 -1.13
C VAL A 185 -21.02 3.12 -0.82
N GLY A 186 -21.60 2.66 0.29
CA GLY A 186 -22.92 3.07 0.76
C GLY A 186 -23.04 4.57 0.98
N ALA A 187 -22.07 5.16 1.69
CA ALA A 187 -22.05 6.59 1.94
C ALA A 187 -21.99 7.41 0.64
N TRP A 188 -21.16 7.03 -0.33
CA TRP A 188 -21.01 7.75 -1.59
C TRP A 188 -22.14 7.51 -2.57
N TYR A 189 -22.79 6.35 -2.52
CA TYR A 189 -23.95 6.06 -3.36
C TYR A 189 -25.16 6.93 -2.97
N GLU A 190 -25.41 7.07 -1.66
CA GLU A 190 -26.49 7.89 -1.10
C GLU A 190 -26.21 9.40 -1.23
N ASN A 191 -24.94 9.81 -1.16
CA ASN A 191 -24.54 11.22 -1.18
C ASN A 191 -23.76 11.52 -2.47
N ARG A 192 -24.50 11.91 -3.52
CA ARG A 192 -23.95 12.21 -4.85
C ARG A 192 -23.49 13.66 -5.02
N GLU A 193 -23.62 14.48 -3.99
CA GLU A 193 -23.22 15.89 -3.95
C GLU A 193 -22.09 16.11 -2.95
N GLU A 194 -21.20 17.05 -3.22
CA GLU A 194 -20.08 17.39 -2.33
C GLU A 194 -20.55 18.07 -1.02
N MET A 195 -21.68 18.79 -1.08
CA MET A 195 -22.23 19.51 0.06
C MET A 195 -23.70 19.17 0.23
N VAL A 196 -24.04 18.56 1.38
CA VAL A 196 -25.42 18.28 1.77
C VAL A 196 -25.80 19.19 2.93
N ALA A 197 -26.77 20.09 2.74
CA ALA A 197 -27.21 21.01 3.79
C ALA A 197 -28.26 20.34 4.72
N GLY A 198 -28.16 20.58 6.02
CA GLY A 198 -29.22 20.23 7.00
C GLY A 198 -29.24 18.79 7.52
N VAL A 199 -28.20 17.99 7.29
CA VAL A 199 -28.14 16.62 7.81
C VAL A 199 -27.70 16.62 9.27
N ALA A 200 -28.58 16.18 10.18
CA ALA A 200 -28.19 15.81 11.54
C ALA A 200 -27.44 14.47 11.50
N VAL A 201 -26.11 14.51 11.57
CA VAL A 201 -25.28 13.30 11.53
C VAL A 201 -25.24 12.66 12.92
N ASN A 202 -26.03 11.61 13.13
CA ASN A 202 -25.79 10.70 14.24
C ASN A 202 -24.64 9.76 13.84
N ALA A 203 -23.41 10.14 14.21
CA ALA A 203 -22.25 9.32 13.94
C ALA A 203 -22.39 7.94 14.60
N LEU A 204 -21.99 6.89 13.89
CA LEU A 204 -21.81 5.59 14.50
C LEU A 204 -20.84 5.71 15.68
N PRO A 205 -20.99 4.87 16.73
CA PRO A 205 -19.97 4.74 17.75
C PRO A 205 -18.59 4.54 17.09
N PRO A 206 -17.52 5.21 17.56
CA PRO A 206 -16.22 5.18 16.87
C PRO A 206 -15.71 3.77 16.57
N VAL A 207 -15.97 2.81 17.46
CA VAL A 207 -15.61 1.39 17.33
C VAL A 207 -16.27 0.66 16.15
N ALA A 208 -17.38 1.18 15.64
CA ALA A 208 -18.13 0.61 14.51
C ALA A 208 -17.87 1.35 13.19
N SER A 209 -17.00 2.37 13.20
CA SER A 209 -16.67 3.14 12.00
C SER A 209 -15.78 2.34 11.03
N ALA A 210 -15.84 2.68 9.73
CA ALA A 210 -14.95 2.12 8.72
C ALA A 210 -13.47 2.32 9.07
N GLU A 211 -13.11 3.49 9.64
CA GLU A 211 -11.76 3.78 10.09
C GLU A 211 -11.33 2.88 11.25
N ALA A 212 -12.20 2.66 12.25
CA ALA A 212 -11.88 1.77 13.37
C ALA A 212 -11.66 0.32 12.91
N LEU A 213 -12.48 -0.17 11.97
CA LEU A 213 -12.28 -1.50 11.35
C LEU A 213 -10.89 -1.62 10.72
N LEU A 214 -10.49 -0.61 9.94
CA LEU A 214 -9.22 -0.57 9.22
C LEU A 214 -8.01 -0.25 10.11
N SER A 215 -8.20 0.47 11.22
CA SER A 215 -7.12 0.88 12.14
C SER A 215 -6.33 -0.31 12.67
N THR A 216 -7.00 -1.45 12.89
CA THR A 216 -6.38 -2.70 13.36
C THR A 216 -5.54 -3.41 12.29
N LEU A 217 -5.77 -3.08 11.02
CA LEU A 217 -5.05 -3.64 9.87
C LEU A 217 -3.92 -2.71 9.42
N ARG A 218 -3.93 -1.44 9.84
CA ARG A 218 -2.94 -0.43 9.42
C ARG A 218 -1.53 -0.84 9.83
N ILE A 219 -0.60 -0.74 8.88
CA ILE A 219 0.83 -0.88 9.17
C ILE A 219 1.37 0.49 9.59
N TRP A 220 1.75 0.60 10.85
CA TRP A 220 2.43 1.78 11.38
C TRP A 220 3.91 1.69 11.02
N SER A 221 4.37 2.53 10.09
CA SER A 221 5.80 2.71 9.88
C SER A 221 6.39 3.35 11.14
N LEU A 222 7.27 2.63 11.85
CA LEU A 222 8.05 3.14 12.97
C LEU A 222 9.14 4.13 12.50
#